data_AF-A0A0P7USI1-F1
#
_entry.id   AF-A0A0P7USI1-F1
#
_cell.length_a   1.000
_cell.length_b   1.000
_cell.length_c   1.000
_cell.angle_alpha   90.00
_cell.angle_beta   90.00
_cell.angle_gamma   90.00
#
_symmetry.space_group_name_H-M   'P 1'
#
loop_
_entity.id
_entity.type
_entity.pdbx_description
1 polymer ?
#
loop_
_entity_poly.entity_id
_entity_poly.type
_entity_poly.pdbx_seq_one_letter_code
_entity_poly.pdbx_strand_id
1 'polypeptide(L)'
;MCMEALRVKGINYLIDVNSKLHHTSEFVTPDLVVRRGQPFTIRLDLNRELFPQDKVVLQLSLKLQAQKLQDMTLHLTMGPGADPRDWGATVVHKVQHQVNSNDDKGILVGSWSGTYPCGTHPGEWTGSSAILQNFRQTSMPVRYGQCWVFSGVLTTVMRAIGIPCRSITNFTSAHDTGGNVTVDVYINENGERLSDVTKDSIWNFHVWNDVWMKRPDLPQGYDGWQALDSTPQEKSQGIFQCGPAPLYAIKSGEIKVPHDTKFVFAEVNADVVTWKVEKSGSGPEKISKLKVQPSMVGRNISTKAPGKDTREDITLQYKFPEGEEGS
;
A
#
# COMPACT_ATOMS: atom_id res chain seq x y z
N MET A 1 -39.14 -14.72 42.89
CA MET A 1 -39.49 -14.15 41.58
C MET A 1 -38.43 -14.57 40.58
N CYS A 2 -38.80 -15.23 39.50
CA CYS A 2 -37.86 -15.57 38.43
C CYS A 2 -37.58 -14.28 37.65
N MET A 3 -36.34 -13.79 37.68
CA MET A 3 -35.96 -12.60 36.90
C MET A 3 -36.09 -12.91 35.40
N GLU A 4 -36.60 -11.95 34.63
CA GLU A 4 -36.68 -12.08 33.18
C GLU A 4 -35.27 -12.27 32.57
N ALA A 5 -35.14 -13.13 31.57
CA ALA A 5 -33.86 -13.36 30.89
C ALA A 5 -33.35 -12.04 30.26
N LEU A 6 -32.03 -11.80 30.34
CA LEU A 6 -31.43 -10.63 29.73
C LEU A 6 -31.50 -10.73 28.20
N ARG A 7 -31.96 -9.66 27.55
CA ARG A 7 -32.11 -9.56 26.10
C ARG A 7 -31.58 -8.23 25.61
N VAL A 8 -30.85 -8.26 24.49
CA VAL A 8 -30.42 -7.06 23.76
C VAL A 8 -31.60 -6.56 22.94
N LYS A 9 -32.01 -5.32 23.18
CA LYS A 9 -33.07 -4.61 22.44
C LYS A 9 -32.50 -3.78 21.29
N GLY A 10 -31.27 -3.28 21.44
CA GLY A 10 -30.63 -2.44 20.44
C GLY A 10 -29.12 -2.42 20.62
N ILE A 11 -28.41 -2.15 19.51
CA ILE A 11 -26.96 -1.98 19.48
C ILE A 11 -26.71 -0.66 18.77
N ASN A 12 -26.01 0.26 19.44
CA ASN A 12 -25.53 1.49 18.85
C ASN A 12 -23.99 1.46 18.84
N TYR A 13 -23.42 1.45 17.64
CA TYR A 13 -21.98 1.39 17.41
C TYR A 13 -21.26 2.73 17.62
N LEU A 14 -21.96 3.79 18.03
CA LEU A 14 -21.42 5.13 18.30
C LEU A 14 -20.50 5.62 17.17
N ILE A 15 -20.94 5.46 15.92
CA ILE A 15 -20.14 5.63 14.71
C ILE A 15 -19.49 7.02 14.67
N ASP A 16 -20.22 8.09 14.99
CA ASP A 16 -19.68 9.46 14.97
C ASP A 16 -18.52 9.69 15.95
N VAL A 17 -18.56 9.01 17.10
CA VAL A 17 -17.52 9.12 18.13
C VAL A 17 -16.34 8.24 17.78
N ASN A 18 -16.61 6.96 17.49
CA ASN A 18 -15.56 6.00 17.19
C ASN A 18 -14.82 6.36 15.90
N SER A 19 -15.52 6.79 14.85
CA SER A 19 -14.87 7.13 13.58
C SER A 19 -13.91 8.31 13.70
N LYS A 20 -14.23 9.32 14.54
CA LYS A 20 -13.33 10.43 14.84
C LYS A 20 -12.09 9.97 15.61
N LEU A 21 -12.28 9.16 16.66
CA LEU A 21 -11.17 8.63 17.47
C LEU A 21 -10.24 7.72 16.68
N HIS A 22 -10.77 6.95 15.74
CA HIS A 22 -10.01 6.02 14.92
C HIS A 22 -9.50 6.62 13.61
N HIS A 23 -9.73 7.92 13.36
CA HIS A 23 -9.36 8.57 12.09
C HIS A 23 -9.93 7.84 10.87
N THR A 24 -11.22 7.54 10.91
CA THR A 24 -12.00 6.83 9.88
C THR A 24 -13.30 7.56 9.53
N SER A 25 -13.51 8.78 10.04
CA SER A 25 -14.71 9.60 9.75
C SER A 25 -14.85 10.04 8.29
N GLU A 26 -13.77 9.95 7.50
CA GLU A 26 -13.79 10.29 6.08
C GLU A 26 -14.27 9.14 5.18
N PHE A 27 -14.41 7.91 5.71
CA PHE A 27 -15.00 6.82 4.94
C PHE A 27 -16.50 7.07 4.73
N VAL A 28 -16.92 7.14 3.48
CA VAL A 28 -18.33 7.24 3.12
C VAL A 28 -18.97 5.84 3.21
N THR A 29 -19.38 5.48 4.43
CA THR A 29 -20.04 4.19 4.72
C THR A 29 -20.99 4.32 5.91
N PRO A 30 -22.13 3.61 5.91
CA PRO A 30 -22.98 3.52 7.10
C PRO A 30 -22.40 2.58 8.18
N ASP A 31 -21.34 1.82 7.87
CA ASP A 31 -20.77 0.82 8.76
C ASP A 31 -19.69 1.40 9.69
N LEU A 32 -19.52 0.81 10.87
CA LEU A 32 -18.43 1.15 11.77
C LEU A 32 -17.08 0.71 11.19
N VAL A 33 -16.17 1.65 10.98
CA VAL A 33 -14.77 1.39 10.61
C VAL A 33 -13.86 1.77 11.77
N VAL A 34 -13.09 0.82 12.29
CA VAL A 34 -12.13 1.03 13.40
C VAL A 34 -10.75 0.50 13.04
N ARG A 35 -9.73 0.97 13.77
CA ARG A 35 -8.33 0.53 13.61
C ARG A 35 -7.96 -0.41 14.76
N ARG A 36 -7.29 -1.51 14.43
CA ARG A 36 -6.82 -2.52 15.40
C ARG A 36 -5.91 -1.92 16.46
N GLY A 37 -5.90 -2.51 17.66
CA GLY A 37 -5.05 -2.09 18.77
C GLY A 37 -5.49 -0.79 19.45
N GLN A 38 -6.65 -0.24 19.07
CA GLN A 38 -7.25 0.92 19.70
C GLN A 38 -8.67 0.53 20.19
N PRO A 39 -9.05 0.88 21.43
CA PRO A 39 -10.40 0.62 21.94
C PRO A 39 -11.47 1.45 21.24
N PHE A 40 -12.67 0.88 21.07
CA PHE A 40 -13.87 1.57 20.59
C PHE A 40 -15.07 1.26 21.50
N THR A 41 -16.09 2.10 21.45
CA THR A 41 -17.25 2.00 22.36
C THR A 41 -18.49 1.51 21.63
N ILE A 42 -19.15 0.50 22.17
CA ILE A 42 -20.49 0.06 21.72
C ILE A 42 -21.47 0.31 22.87
N ARG A 43 -22.66 0.81 22.55
CA ARG A 43 -23.78 0.90 23.49
C ARG A 43 -24.76 -0.22 23.21
N LEU A 44 -25.08 -1.00 24.25
CA LEU A 44 -26.12 -2.02 24.23
C LEU A 44 -27.33 -1.49 24.99
N ASP A 45 -28.49 -1.48 24.33
CA ASP A 45 -29.76 -1.23 25.00
C ASP A 45 -30.35 -2.58 25.41
N LEU A 46 -30.58 -2.79 26.71
CA LEU A 46 -31.01 -4.07 27.28
C LEU A 46 -32.47 -4.00 27.73
N ASN A 47 -33.14 -5.15 27.88
CA ASN A 47 -34.50 -5.18 28.42
C ASN A 47 -34.60 -4.83 29.90
N ARG A 48 -33.49 -4.97 30.65
CA ARG A 48 -33.34 -4.61 32.06
C ARG A 48 -31.87 -4.29 32.37
N GLU A 49 -31.61 -3.79 33.57
CA GLU A 49 -30.25 -3.58 34.07
C GLU A 49 -29.46 -4.90 34.21
N LEU A 50 -28.14 -4.79 34.12
CA LEU A 50 -27.21 -5.90 34.34
C LEU A 50 -27.03 -6.16 35.83
N PHE A 51 -27.19 -7.43 36.22
CA PHE A 51 -26.82 -7.93 37.55
C PHE A 51 -25.48 -8.68 37.48
N PRO A 52 -24.74 -8.82 38.60
CA PRO A 52 -23.45 -9.51 38.63
C PRO A 52 -23.45 -10.95 38.11
N GLN A 53 -24.61 -11.62 38.13
CA GLN A 53 -24.78 -12.98 37.60
C GLN A 53 -24.99 -13.05 36.08
N ASP A 54 -25.30 -11.92 35.44
CA ASP A 54 -25.53 -11.89 33.99
C ASP A 54 -24.21 -12.04 33.24
N LYS A 55 -24.24 -12.87 32.19
CA LYS A 55 -23.11 -13.03 31.28
C LYS A 55 -23.46 -12.42 29.94
N VAL A 56 -22.73 -11.39 29.56
CA VAL A 56 -22.76 -10.84 28.20
C VAL A 56 -21.44 -11.20 27.53
N VAL A 57 -21.55 -11.79 26.34
CA VAL A 57 -20.40 -12.16 25.52
C VAL A 57 -20.55 -11.43 24.20
N LEU A 58 -19.55 -10.62 23.83
CA LEU A 58 -19.47 -10.06 22.49
C LEU A 58 -18.76 -11.08 21.59
N GLN A 59 -19.41 -11.44 20.49
CA GLN A 59 -18.87 -12.35 19.49
C GLN A 59 -18.56 -11.58 18.20
N LEU A 60 -17.31 -11.62 17.77
CA LEU A 60 -16.89 -11.12 16.46
C LEU A 60 -16.60 -12.32 15.55
N SER A 61 -17.18 -12.31 14.35
CA SER A 61 -17.00 -13.38 13.35
C SER A 61 -16.68 -12.76 12.00
N LEU A 62 -15.56 -13.16 11.40
CA LEU A 62 -15.18 -12.80 10.04
C LEU A 62 -15.59 -13.93 9.09
N LYS A 63 -16.45 -13.65 8.11
CA LYS A 63 -16.82 -14.60 7.06
C LYS A 63 -16.16 -14.21 5.75
N LEU A 64 -15.10 -14.91 5.35
CA LEU A 64 -14.49 -14.76 4.03
C LEU A 64 -15.19 -15.71 3.05
N GLN A 65 -15.74 -15.18 1.96
CA GLN A 65 -16.53 -15.94 0.97
C GLN A 65 -15.70 -16.88 0.07
N ALA A 66 -14.42 -17.09 0.35
CA ALA A 66 -13.56 -18.02 -0.39
C ALA A 66 -12.96 -19.07 0.55
N GLN A 67 -13.55 -20.26 0.54
CA GLN A 67 -13.05 -21.58 0.97
C GLN A 67 -12.05 -21.69 2.17
N LYS A 68 -12.50 -22.39 3.21
CA LYS A 68 -11.69 -23.15 4.20
C LYS A 68 -10.59 -22.39 4.96
N LEU A 69 -10.93 -21.27 5.57
CA LEU A 69 -10.20 -20.76 6.74
C LEU A 69 -11.16 -20.75 7.93
N GLN A 70 -10.68 -21.24 9.09
CA GLN A 70 -11.48 -21.39 10.31
C GLN A 70 -12.23 -20.11 10.63
N ASP A 71 -13.53 -20.21 10.92
CA ASP A 71 -14.31 -19.11 11.47
C ASP A 71 -13.58 -18.56 12.70
N MET A 72 -12.94 -17.40 12.58
CA MET A 72 -12.31 -16.75 13.72
C MET A 72 -13.42 -16.14 14.55
N THR A 73 -13.91 -16.93 15.50
CA THR A 73 -14.90 -16.51 16.48
C THR A 73 -14.18 -16.11 17.75
N LEU A 74 -14.19 -14.82 18.05
CA LEU A 74 -13.60 -14.30 19.26
C LEU A 74 -14.71 -14.08 20.30
N HIS A 75 -14.54 -14.69 21.47
CA HIS A 75 -15.42 -14.50 22.62
C HIS A 75 -14.79 -13.52 23.61
N LEU A 76 -15.36 -12.32 23.69
CA LEU A 76 -14.96 -11.32 24.66
C LEU A 76 -15.76 -11.52 25.94
N THR A 77 -15.12 -12.05 26.98
CA THR A 77 -15.70 -12.13 28.32
C THR A 77 -15.43 -10.82 29.04
N MET A 78 -16.47 -10.19 29.56
CA MET A 78 -16.36 -8.90 30.24
C MET A 78 -15.61 -9.05 31.57
N GLY A 79 -14.59 -8.23 31.82
CA GLY A 79 -13.82 -8.24 33.07
C GLY A 79 -13.04 -6.94 33.32
N PRO A 80 -12.59 -6.71 34.57
CA PRO A 80 -11.74 -5.57 34.91
C PRO A 80 -10.32 -5.79 34.35
N GLY A 81 -9.93 -4.96 33.39
CA GLY A 81 -8.59 -4.99 32.79
C GLY A 81 -8.49 -5.94 31.60
N ALA A 82 -8.82 -5.43 30.41
CA ALA A 82 -8.37 -6.03 29.16
C ALA A 82 -6.85 -5.86 29.04
N ASP A 83 -6.11 -6.93 28.73
CA ASP A 83 -4.69 -6.79 28.33
C ASP A 83 -4.64 -5.89 27.09
N PRO A 84 -3.89 -4.77 27.09
CA PRO A 84 -3.78 -3.89 25.93
C PRO A 84 -3.25 -4.58 24.67
N ARG A 85 -2.63 -5.75 24.80
CA ARG A 85 -2.06 -6.55 23.70
C ARG A 85 -2.99 -7.63 23.18
N ASP A 86 -4.13 -7.86 23.81
CA ASP A 86 -5.09 -8.88 23.43
C ASP A 86 -6.51 -8.32 23.33
N TRP A 87 -7.42 -9.14 22.83
CA TRP A 87 -8.81 -8.79 22.72
C TRP A 87 -9.50 -8.80 24.08
N GLY A 88 -10.07 -7.66 24.48
CA GLY A 88 -10.87 -7.55 25.70
C GLY A 88 -11.99 -6.52 25.58
N ALA A 89 -13.02 -6.69 26.42
CA ALA A 89 -14.13 -5.76 26.54
C ALA A 89 -14.34 -5.40 28.02
N THR A 90 -14.51 -4.12 28.30
CA THR A 90 -14.78 -3.61 29.64
C THR A 90 -16.10 -2.87 29.66
N VAL A 91 -16.97 -3.22 30.62
CA VAL A 91 -18.22 -2.49 30.84
C VAL A 91 -17.90 -1.19 31.56
N VAL A 92 -18.24 -0.08 30.93
CA VAL A 92 -18.22 1.22 31.59
C VAL A 92 -19.67 1.58 31.92
N HIS A 93 -20.04 1.47 33.20
CA HIS A 93 -21.32 2.01 33.67
C HIS A 93 -21.24 3.54 33.63
N LYS A 94 -21.69 4.14 32.54
CA LYS A 94 -21.97 5.59 32.50
C LYS A 94 -23.47 5.80 32.58
N VAL A 95 -23.93 6.19 33.76
CA VAL A 95 -25.21 6.87 33.93
C VAL A 95 -24.94 8.36 33.68
N GLN A 96 -25.51 8.91 32.62
CA GLN A 96 -25.73 10.35 32.51
C GLN A 96 -27.08 10.58 31.84
N HIS A 97 -27.98 11.22 32.61
CA HIS A 97 -29.19 11.85 32.12
C HIS A 97 -28.85 12.88 31.04
N GLN A 98 -29.53 12.83 29.91
CA GLN A 98 -29.89 14.03 29.15
C GLN A 98 -31.41 14.19 29.24
N VAL A 99 -31.82 15.41 29.60
CA VAL A 99 -33.20 15.82 29.85
C VAL A 99 -33.78 16.40 28.55
N ASN A 100 -34.83 15.74 28.01
CA ASN A 100 -35.88 16.19 27.05
C ASN A 100 -35.44 16.50 25.58
N SER A 101 -35.95 15.97 24.45
CA SER A 101 -37.21 15.44 23.83
C SER A 101 -37.89 16.40 22.81
N ASN A 102 -37.90 16.03 21.51
CA ASN A 102 -39.13 15.95 20.70
C ASN A 102 -38.92 15.17 19.38
N ASP A 103 -39.77 14.14 19.24
CA ASP A 103 -40.35 13.53 18.04
C ASP A 103 -39.57 12.55 17.13
N ASP A 104 -39.98 11.29 17.25
CA ASP A 104 -39.83 10.20 16.28
C ASP A 104 -40.91 10.29 15.17
N LYS A 105 -40.53 9.74 13.99
CA LYS A 105 -41.33 9.34 12.80
C LYS A 105 -41.40 10.36 11.66
N GLY A 106 -40.57 10.09 10.64
CA GLY A 106 -40.29 10.95 9.49
C GLY A 106 -41.39 11.14 8.44
N ILE A 107 -41.11 11.94 7.41
CA ILE A 107 -42.03 12.32 6.32
C ILE A 107 -41.23 12.62 5.02
N LEU A 108 -41.25 11.70 4.04
CA LEU A 108 -40.93 11.75 2.58
C LEU A 108 -40.00 12.82 1.91
N VAL A 109 -39.03 12.29 1.14
CA VAL A 109 -38.60 12.50 -0.29
C VAL A 109 -38.37 13.89 -0.92
N GLY A 110 -37.23 14.01 -1.64
CA GLY A 110 -37.04 14.76 -2.89
C GLY A 110 -35.58 14.69 -3.37
N SER A 111 -35.15 14.77 -4.65
CA SER A 111 -35.69 14.57 -6.00
C SER A 111 -34.49 14.66 -6.97
N TRP A 112 -34.55 13.97 -8.12
CA TRP A 112 -33.51 13.85 -9.16
C TRP A 112 -33.65 14.93 -10.25
N SER A 113 -32.87 16.01 -10.20
CA SER A 113 -32.91 17.06 -11.24
C SER A 113 -32.13 16.74 -12.52
N GLY A 114 -31.46 15.58 -12.60
CA GLY A 114 -31.25 14.81 -13.83
C GLY A 114 -30.98 15.57 -15.13
N THR A 115 -30.19 16.65 -15.15
CA THR A 115 -29.67 17.26 -16.38
C THR A 115 -28.30 17.91 -16.16
N TYR A 116 -27.27 17.31 -16.76
CA TYR A 116 -26.09 18.01 -17.27
C TYR A 116 -26.11 17.80 -18.79
N PRO A 117 -26.71 18.70 -19.57
CA PRO A 117 -26.58 18.63 -21.01
C PRO A 117 -25.13 19.01 -21.34
N CYS A 118 -24.42 18.06 -21.96
CA CYS A 118 -23.14 18.24 -22.66
C CYS A 118 -21.83 18.16 -21.83
N GLY A 119 -21.44 16.96 -21.37
CA GLY A 119 -20.05 16.47 -21.53
C GLY A 119 -19.25 16.05 -20.29
N THR A 120 -18.17 15.29 -20.53
CA THR A 120 -16.94 15.22 -19.71
C THR A 120 -15.76 15.03 -20.66
N HIS A 121 -14.77 15.94 -20.60
CA HIS A 121 -13.67 16.02 -21.56
C HIS A 121 -12.64 14.88 -21.29
N PRO A 122 -12.15 14.16 -22.32
CA PRO A 122 -11.22 13.01 -22.17
C PRO A 122 -9.84 13.27 -21.55
N GLY A 123 -9.59 14.45 -20.96
CA GLY A 123 -8.39 14.80 -20.18
C GLY A 123 -8.56 14.73 -18.66
N GLU A 124 -9.72 14.27 -18.16
CA GLU A 124 -10.12 14.37 -16.73
C GLU A 124 -9.92 13.10 -15.88
N TRP A 125 -8.95 12.25 -16.21
CA TRP A 125 -8.55 11.19 -15.27
C TRP A 125 -7.66 11.78 -14.16
N THR A 126 -8.27 12.21 -13.03
CA THR A 126 -7.57 12.86 -11.91
C THR A 126 -7.36 11.98 -10.67
N GLY A 127 -7.81 10.71 -10.66
CA GLY A 127 -7.68 9.84 -9.48
C GLY A 127 -8.00 8.35 -9.69
N SER A 128 -7.52 7.52 -8.76
CA SER A 128 -7.64 6.05 -8.72
C SER A 128 -9.06 5.52 -8.44
N SER A 129 -9.97 6.38 -7.95
CA SER A 129 -11.34 6.02 -7.57
C SER A 129 -12.14 5.48 -8.75
N ALA A 130 -12.05 6.11 -9.92
CA ALA A 130 -12.79 5.69 -11.11
C ALA A 130 -12.30 4.31 -11.62
N ILE A 131 -11.00 4.03 -11.53
CA ILE A 131 -10.42 2.74 -11.90
C ILE A 131 -10.97 1.64 -10.98
N LEU A 132 -10.93 1.85 -9.66
CA LEU A 132 -11.42 0.87 -8.69
C LEU A 132 -12.94 0.66 -8.79
N GLN A 133 -13.71 1.72 -9.05
CA GLN A 133 -15.15 1.63 -9.26
C GLN A 133 -15.49 0.85 -10.53
N ASN A 134 -14.79 1.09 -11.65
CA ASN A 134 -14.99 0.35 -12.89
C ASN A 134 -14.67 -1.14 -12.72
N PHE A 135 -13.53 -1.46 -12.06
CA PHE A 135 -13.17 -2.85 -11.74
C PHE A 135 -14.24 -3.54 -10.90
N ARG A 136 -14.76 -2.86 -9.86
CA ARG A 136 -15.83 -3.39 -9.00
C ARG A 136 -17.13 -3.65 -9.77
N GLN A 137 -17.50 -2.77 -10.70
CA GLN A 137 -18.73 -2.90 -11.48
C GLN A 137 -18.65 -4.01 -12.53
N THR A 138 -17.52 -4.10 -13.22
CA THR A 138 -17.36 -5.01 -14.37
C THR A 138 -16.79 -6.37 -13.99
N SER A 139 -16.12 -6.47 -12.84
CA SER A 139 -15.27 -7.62 -12.46
C SER A 139 -14.19 -7.96 -13.51
N MET A 140 -13.85 -7.01 -14.39
CA MET A 140 -12.89 -7.19 -15.48
C MET A 140 -11.71 -6.22 -15.32
N PRO A 141 -10.49 -6.61 -15.76
CA PRO A 141 -9.33 -5.71 -15.72
C PRO A 141 -9.58 -4.40 -16.47
N VAL A 142 -9.38 -3.27 -15.79
CA VAL A 142 -9.46 -1.94 -16.39
C VAL A 142 -8.22 -1.71 -17.25
N ARG A 143 -8.43 -1.41 -18.53
CA ARG A 143 -7.35 -1.13 -19.49
C ARG A 143 -7.33 0.37 -19.80
N TYR A 144 -6.18 1.06 -19.82
CA TYR A 144 -4.79 0.63 -19.62
C TYR A 144 -4.10 1.50 -18.54
N GLY A 145 -2.99 1.03 -18.00
CA GLY A 145 -2.18 1.76 -17.02
C GLY A 145 -0.68 1.68 -17.32
N GLN A 146 0.06 2.69 -16.87
CA GLN A 146 1.53 2.72 -16.83
C GLN A 146 2.01 2.82 -15.37
N CYS A 147 3.32 2.82 -15.12
CA CYS A 147 3.90 2.73 -13.77
C CYS A 147 3.27 3.72 -12.76
N TRP A 148 3.07 4.99 -13.13
CA TRP A 148 2.44 5.98 -12.24
C TRP A 148 0.95 5.70 -11.95
N VAL A 149 0.23 5.05 -12.87
CA VAL A 149 -1.17 4.63 -12.67
C VAL A 149 -1.22 3.48 -11.68
N PHE A 150 -0.34 2.48 -11.84
CA PHE A 150 -0.21 1.37 -10.89
C PHE A 150 0.14 1.88 -9.49
N SER A 151 1.13 2.77 -9.40
CA SER A 151 1.53 3.39 -8.13
C SER A 151 0.41 4.20 -7.47
N GLY A 152 -0.38 4.94 -8.26
CA GLY A 152 -1.55 5.68 -7.76
C GLY A 152 -2.63 4.77 -7.18
N VAL A 153 -2.96 3.68 -7.88
CA VAL A 153 -3.94 2.68 -7.40
C VAL A 153 -3.43 1.98 -6.15
N LEU A 154 -2.16 1.55 -6.12
CA LEU A 154 -1.57 0.88 -4.96
C LEU A 154 -1.53 1.80 -3.74
N THR A 155 -1.16 3.08 -3.91
CA THR A 155 -1.21 4.08 -2.84
C THR A 155 -2.61 4.18 -2.25
N THR A 156 -3.66 4.22 -3.08
CA THR A 156 -5.04 4.29 -2.61
C THR A 156 -5.45 3.04 -1.84
N VAL A 157 -5.15 1.85 -2.35
CA VAL A 157 -5.50 0.59 -1.68
C VAL A 157 -4.80 0.50 -0.33
N MET A 158 -3.48 0.74 -0.27
CA MET A 158 -2.70 0.67 0.96
C MET A 158 -3.18 1.67 2.01
N ARG A 159 -3.41 2.93 1.62
CA ARG A 159 -3.93 3.96 2.54
C ARG A 159 -5.34 3.65 3.02
N ALA A 160 -6.21 3.11 2.15
CA ALA A 160 -7.57 2.73 2.53
C ALA A 160 -7.59 1.61 3.58
N ILE A 161 -6.68 0.64 3.51
CA ILE A 161 -6.55 -0.41 4.55
C ILE A 161 -5.71 0.03 5.76
N GLY A 162 -5.20 1.27 5.77
CA GLY A 162 -4.47 1.85 6.89
C GLY A 162 -2.98 1.57 6.93
N ILE A 163 -2.38 1.10 5.82
CA ILE A 163 -0.93 0.98 5.69
C ILE A 163 -0.38 2.31 5.15
N PRO A 164 0.53 3.01 5.87
CA PRO A 164 1.14 4.23 5.35
C PRO A 164 1.92 3.91 4.07
N CYS A 165 1.59 4.64 3.00
CA CYS A 165 2.14 4.41 1.67
C CYS A 165 2.38 5.75 0.96
N ARG A 166 3.48 5.85 0.21
CA ARG A 166 3.80 7.00 -0.65
C ARG A 166 4.29 6.54 -2.02
N SER A 167 3.93 7.27 -3.06
CA SER A 167 4.47 7.05 -4.41
C SER A 167 5.87 7.66 -4.54
N ILE A 168 6.76 6.94 -5.20
CA ILE A 168 8.16 7.31 -5.42
C ILE A 168 8.41 7.42 -6.92
N THR A 169 9.11 8.46 -7.34
CA THR A 169 9.58 8.62 -8.72
C THR A 169 11.10 8.56 -8.75
N ASN A 170 11.64 7.62 -9.52
CA ASN A 170 13.07 7.51 -9.79
C ASN A 170 13.36 8.00 -11.21
N PHE A 171 14.25 8.98 -11.38
CA PHE A 171 14.67 9.42 -12.72
C PHE A 171 15.88 8.62 -13.18
N THR A 172 15.99 8.40 -14.49
CA THR A 172 17.02 7.53 -15.08
C THR A 172 17.01 6.15 -14.40
N SER A 173 15.84 5.53 -14.33
CA SER A 173 15.65 4.22 -13.67
C SER A 173 16.18 3.13 -14.57
N ALA A 174 17.06 2.28 -14.05
CA ALA A 174 17.46 1.08 -14.77
C ALA A 174 16.31 0.06 -14.74
N HIS A 175 16.17 -0.68 -15.83
CA HIS A 175 15.38 -1.90 -15.88
C HIS A 175 16.31 -3.02 -16.33
N ASP A 176 16.82 -3.76 -15.35
CA ASP A 176 17.68 -4.93 -15.53
C ASP A 176 16.81 -6.18 -15.77
N THR A 177 17.08 -6.86 -16.89
CA THR A 177 16.41 -8.11 -17.28
C THR A 177 17.33 -9.33 -17.15
N GLY A 178 18.62 -9.11 -16.89
CA GLY A 178 19.66 -10.14 -16.77
C GLY A 178 19.91 -10.60 -15.33
N GLY A 179 19.37 -9.88 -14.33
CA GLY A 179 19.66 -10.13 -12.93
C GLY A 179 21.12 -9.80 -12.59
N ASN A 180 21.75 -8.91 -13.33
CA ASN A 180 23.08 -8.35 -13.07
C ASN A 180 22.93 -6.91 -12.58
N VAL A 181 23.83 -6.47 -11.70
CA VAL A 181 23.75 -5.12 -11.12
C VAL A 181 24.33 -4.06 -12.09
N THR A 182 24.19 -4.31 -13.38
CA THR A 182 24.78 -3.54 -14.48
C THR A 182 23.79 -3.49 -15.64
N VAL A 183 23.66 -2.33 -16.28
CA VAL A 183 22.89 -2.18 -17.53
C VAL A 183 23.87 -2.26 -18.70
N ASP A 184 23.76 -3.32 -19.50
CA ASP A 184 24.68 -3.56 -20.62
C ASP A 184 24.11 -3.01 -21.93
N VAL A 185 24.75 -1.96 -22.47
CA VAL A 185 24.38 -1.32 -23.73
C VAL A 185 25.37 -1.70 -24.82
N TYR A 186 24.90 -2.38 -25.87
CA TYR A 186 25.73 -2.79 -27.00
C TYR A 186 25.60 -1.80 -28.16
N ILE A 187 26.73 -1.33 -28.69
CA ILE A 187 26.78 -0.42 -29.84
C ILE A 187 27.64 -1.01 -30.96
N ASN A 188 27.30 -0.67 -32.21
CA ASN A 188 28.09 -1.04 -33.38
C ASN A 188 29.27 -0.05 -33.61
N GLU A 189 30.03 -0.29 -34.69
CA GLU A 189 31.17 0.55 -35.08
C GLU A 189 30.80 2.01 -35.40
N ASN A 190 29.55 2.26 -35.80
CA ASN A 190 29.00 3.59 -36.08
C ASN A 190 28.45 4.30 -34.83
N GLY A 191 28.49 3.65 -33.66
CA GLY A 191 27.93 4.17 -32.41
C GLY A 191 26.41 3.98 -32.26
N GLU A 192 25.77 3.22 -33.14
CA GLU A 192 24.34 2.94 -33.09
C GLU A 192 24.07 1.80 -32.11
N ARG A 193 23.01 1.93 -31.30
CA ARG A 193 22.60 0.89 -30.34
C ARG A 193 22.06 -0.33 -31.07
N LEU A 194 22.54 -1.50 -30.66
CA LEU A 194 22.06 -2.79 -31.14
C LEU A 194 20.89 -3.25 -30.28
N SER A 195 19.67 -2.93 -30.70
CA SER A 195 18.42 -3.29 -30.00
C SER A 195 18.21 -4.80 -29.89
N ASP A 196 18.74 -5.57 -30.84
CA ASP A 196 18.54 -7.03 -30.89
C ASP A 196 19.33 -7.77 -29.79
N VAL A 197 20.36 -7.12 -29.24
CA VAL A 197 21.25 -7.68 -28.19
C VAL A 197 21.04 -6.97 -26.85
N THR A 198 20.72 -5.68 -26.88
CA THR A 198 20.49 -4.87 -25.67
C THR A 198 19.10 -5.14 -25.11
N LYS A 199 19.00 -6.06 -24.14
CA LYS A 199 17.75 -6.38 -23.45
C LYS A 199 17.42 -5.42 -22.31
N ASP A 200 18.45 -4.85 -21.68
CA ASP A 200 18.28 -3.89 -20.59
C ASP A 200 17.93 -2.50 -21.12
N SER A 201 17.19 -1.74 -20.32
CA SER A 201 16.76 -0.40 -20.71
C SER A 201 16.91 0.60 -19.57
N ILE A 202 17.08 1.87 -19.94
CA ILE A 202 17.07 2.99 -18.98
C ILE A 202 15.82 3.80 -19.27
N TRP A 203 14.94 3.87 -18.30
CA TRP A 203 13.69 4.61 -18.35
C TRP A 203 13.97 6.06 -17.96
N ASN A 204 13.34 7.01 -18.66
CA ASN A 204 13.44 8.43 -18.30
C ASN A 204 13.04 8.65 -16.84
N PHE A 205 11.96 7.99 -16.42
CA PHE A 205 11.58 7.83 -15.03
C PHE A 205 10.79 6.52 -14.85
N HIS A 206 10.76 6.03 -13.62
CA HIS A 206 9.90 4.93 -13.18
C HIS A 206 9.24 5.29 -11.85
N VAL A 207 8.07 4.71 -11.58
CA VAL A 207 7.27 5.04 -10.40
C VAL A 207 6.80 3.77 -9.68
N TRP A 208 7.12 3.67 -8.39
CA TRP A 208 6.70 2.59 -7.49
C TRP A 208 6.17 3.17 -6.17
N ASN A 209 6.09 2.36 -5.11
CA ASN A 209 5.58 2.76 -3.80
C ASN A 209 6.53 2.38 -2.65
N ASP A 210 6.63 3.24 -1.64
CA ASP A 210 7.14 2.85 -0.33
C ASP A 210 5.98 2.61 0.63
N VAL A 211 6.01 1.51 1.37
CA VAL A 211 5.06 1.23 2.47
C VAL A 211 5.80 1.15 3.80
N TRP A 212 5.19 1.65 4.88
CA TRP A 212 5.80 1.64 6.21
C TRP A 212 5.31 0.44 7.02
N MET A 213 6.20 -0.49 7.35
CA MET A 213 5.87 -1.67 8.15
C MET A 213 7.08 -2.21 8.92
N LYS A 214 6.81 -3.09 9.88
CA LYS A 214 7.83 -3.93 10.50
C LYS A 214 8.13 -5.15 9.64
N ARG A 215 9.35 -5.69 9.76
CA ARG A 215 9.81 -6.91 9.09
C ARG A 215 10.20 -7.98 10.12
N PRO A 216 9.23 -8.55 10.87
CA PRO A 216 9.52 -9.60 11.86
C PRO A 216 10.03 -10.90 11.23
N ASP A 217 9.90 -11.04 9.91
CA ASP A 217 10.46 -12.11 9.10
C ASP A 217 11.98 -11.95 8.83
N LEU A 218 12.55 -10.76 9.08
CA LEU A 218 13.96 -10.45 8.90
C LEU A 218 14.67 -10.17 10.24
N PRO A 219 16.02 -10.16 10.26
CA PRO A 219 16.78 -9.66 11.40
C PRO A 219 16.39 -8.22 11.80
N GLN A 220 16.69 -7.83 13.03
CA GLN A 220 16.47 -6.46 13.48
C GLN A 220 17.27 -5.46 12.62
N GLY A 221 16.63 -4.36 12.21
CA GLY A 221 17.24 -3.31 11.39
C GLY A 221 16.54 -3.05 10.06
N TYR A 222 15.65 -3.95 9.61
CA TYR A 222 14.94 -3.84 8.33
C TYR A 222 13.51 -3.27 8.41
N ASP A 223 13.11 -2.78 9.58
CA ASP A 223 11.84 -2.07 9.77
C ASP A 223 11.82 -0.73 9.01
N GLY A 224 10.62 -0.18 8.79
CA GLY A 224 10.44 1.15 8.21
C GLY A 224 9.91 1.09 6.78
N TRP A 225 10.44 1.93 5.90
CA TRP A 225 10.02 1.98 4.50
C TRP A 225 10.48 0.73 3.72
N GLN A 226 9.54 0.14 2.99
CA GLN A 226 9.76 -1.00 2.10
C GLN A 226 9.32 -0.61 0.69
N ALA A 227 10.17 -0.79 -0.30
CA ALA A 227 9.85 -0.58 -1.71
C ALA A 227 8.98 -1.73 -2.23
N LEU A 228 7.84 -1.39 -2.84
CA LEU A 228 6.94 -2.28 -3.55
C LEU A 228 6.69 -1.70 -4.93
N ASP A 229 6.89 -2.51 -5.97
CA ASP A 229 6.55 -2.14 -7.33
C ASP A 229 5.48 -3.08 -7.90
N SER A 230 4.32 -2.48 -8.19
CA SER A 230 3.18 -3.14 -8.83
C SER A 230 3.25 -3.15 -10.35
N THR A 231 4.25 -2.50 -10.94
CA THR A 231 4.47 -2.51 -12.39
C THR A 231 5.01 -3.87 -12.79
N PRO A 232 4.40 -4.56 -13.77
CA PRO A 232 4.86 -5.87 -14.19
C PRO A 232 6.15 -5.74 -15.01
N GLN A 233 7.29 -5.81 -14.30
CA GLN A 233 8.63 -5.74 -14.87
C GLN A 233 9.21 -7.15 -14.97
N GLU A 234 9.58 -7.74 -13.83
CA GLU A 234 10.12 -9.09 -13.72
C GLU A 234 9.22 -10.03 -12.91
N LYS A 235 9.39 -11.34 -13.11
CA LYS A 235 8.64 -12.34 -12.35
C LYS A 235 9.40 -12.73 -11.08
N SER A 236 8.83 -12.42 -9.93
CA SER A 236 9.25 -12.98 -8.65
C SER A 236 8.36 -14.18 -8.29
N GLN A 237 8.98 -15.33 -8.04
CA GLN A 237 8.27 -16.60 -7.76
C GLN A 237 7.25 -17.01 -8.85
N GLY A 238 7.50 -16.64 -10.11
CA GLY A 238 6.67 -17.02 -11.25
C GLY A 238 5.50 -16.07 -11.56
N ILE A 239 5.30 -15.01 -10.75
CA ILE A 239 4.28 -13.98 -10.96
C ILE A 239 4.92 -12.59 -11.03
N PHE A 240 4.29 -11.66 -11.74
CA PHE A 240 4.77 -10.28 -11.84
C PHE A 240 4.47 -9.53 -10.54
N GLN A 241 5.49 -9.41 -9.69
CA GLN A 241 5.46 -8.70 -8.42
C GLN A 241 6.88 -8.31 -8.03
N CYS A 242 7.02 -7.25 -7.24
CA CYS A 242 8.29 -6.84 -6.68
C CYS A 242 8.11 -6.28 -5.26
N GLY A 243 8.90 -6.81 -4.32
CA GLY A 243 8.94 -6.38 -2.93
C GLY A 243 8.07 -7.24 -1.99
N PRO A 244 8.00 -6.90 -0.68
CA PRO A 244 8.58 -5.71 -0.05
C PRO A 244 10.11 -5.80 0.15
N ALA A 245 10.84 -4.84 -0.43
CA ALA A 245 12.29 -4.69 -0.30
C ALA A 245 12.63 -3.60 0.73
N PRO A 246 13.39 -3.87 1.82
CA PRO A 246 13.73 -2.84 2.79
C PRO A 246 14.62 -1.74 2.18
N LEU A 247 14.27 -0.46 2.37
CA LEU A 247 15.10 0.65 1.89
C LEU A 247 16.51 0.63 2.48
N TYR A 248 16.65 0.20 3.74
CA TYR A 248 17.95 0.00 4.37
C TYR A 248 18.79 -1.04 3.62
N ALA A 249 18.21 -2.18 3.24
CA ALA A 249 18.91 -3.22 2.49
C ALA A 249 19.35 -2.71 1.11
N ILE A 250 18.48 -1.94 0.43
CA ILE A 250 18.80 -1.31 -0.85
C ILE A 250 19.97 -0.34 -0.69
N LYS A 251 19.89 0.57 0.29
CA LYS A 251 20.94 1.56 0.54
C LYS A 251 22.29 0.93 0.88
N SER A 252 22.29 -0.10 1.72
CA SER A 252 23.50 -0.79 2.18
C SER A 252 24.02 -1.83 1.18
N GLY A 253 23.36 -2.03 0.04
CA GLY A 253 23.78 -3.02 -0.95
C GLY A 253 23.59 -4.48 -0.52
N GLU A 254 22.72 -4.73 0.46
CA GLU A 254 22.40 -6.07 0.97
C GLU A 254 21.41 -6.81 0.04
N ILE A 255 21.80 -7.00 -1.21
CA ILE A 255 20.97 -7.51 -2.32
C ILE A 255 20.38 -8.92 -2.11
N LYS A 256 20.89 -9.67 -1.12
CA LYS A 256 20.42 -11.03 -0.78
C LYS A 256 19.22 -11.03 0.16
N VAL A 257 18.87 -9.87 0.74
CA VAL A 257 17.72 -9.74 1.65
C VAL A 257 16.42 -9.89 0.85
N PRO A 258 15.49 -10.77 1.25
CA PRO A 258 14.18 -10.84 0.61
C PRO A 258 13.27 -9.66 1.01
N HIS A 259 12.35 -9.22 0.17
CA HIS A 259 12.00 -9.73 -1.16
C HIS A 259 12.53 -8.81 -2.25
N ASP A 260 13.04 -9.37 -3.36
CA ASP A 260 13.41 -8.66 -4.59
C ASP A 260 14.38 -7.48 -4.44
N THR A 261 15.10 -7.38 -3.32
CA THR A 261 16.04 -6.27 -3.03
C THR A 261 17.06 -6.08 -4.13
N LYS A 262 17.57 -7.17 -4.73
CA LYS A 262 18.51 -7.10 -5.85
C LYS A 262 17.94 -6.36 -7.06
N PHE A 263 16.66 -6.59 -7.39
CA PHE A 263 16.01 -5.95 -8.52
C PHE A 263 15.89 -4.45 -8.26
N VAL A 264 15.30 -4.06 -7.12
CA VAL A 264 15.15 -2.64 -6.75
C VAL A 264 16.51 -1.95 -6.60
N PHE A 265 17.53 -2.66 -6.10
CA PHE A 265 18.91 -2.15 -6.05
C PHE A 265 19.44 -1.81 -7.44
N ALA A 266 19.26 -2.71 -8.42
CA ALA A 266 19.67 -2.46 -9.80
C ALA A 266 18.94 -1.23 -10.38
N GLU A 267 17.65 -1.06 -10.11
CA GLU A 267 16.87 0.09 -10.60
C GLU A 267 17.45 1.46 -10.18
N VAL A 268 18.13 1.53 -9.03
CA VAL A 268 18.67 2.77 -8.46
C VAL A 268 20.20 2.88 -8.48
N ASN A 269 20.94 1.78 -8.61
CA ASN A 269 22.40 1.76 -8.48
C ASN A 269 23.12 0.99 -9.61
N ALA A 270 22.44 0.54 -10.67
CA ALA A 270 23.12 -0.18 -11.74
C ALA A 270 24.14 0.70 -12.49
N ASP A 271 25.34 0.16 -12.68
CA ASP A 271 26.35 0.78 -13.55
C ASP A 271 25.96 0.60 -15.01
N VAL A 272 25.99 1.68 -15.79
CA VAL A 272 25.75 1.59 -17.23
C VAL A 272 27.07 1.28 -17.94
N VAL A 273 27.17 0.08 -18.52
CA VAL A 273 28.35 -0.37 -19.25
C VAL A 273 28.05 -0.34 -20.75
N THR A 274 28.85 0.39 -21.50
CA THR A 274 28.75 0.43 -22.97
C THR A 274 29.79 -0.51 -23.58
N TRP A 275 29.31 -1.46 -24.37
CA TRP A 275 30.11 -2.45 -25.09
C TRP A 275 30.10 -2.14 -26.58
N LYS A 276 31.27 -2.14 -27.22
CA LYS A 276 31.42 -2.02 -28.66
C LYS A 276 31.50 -3.41 -29.29
N VAL A 277 30.62 -3.67 -30.25
CA VAL A 277 30.59 -4.90 -31.05
C VAL A 277 31.18 -4.59 -32.42
N GLU A 278 32.33 -5.21 -32.71
CA GLU A 278 33.02 -5.10 -33.99
C GLU A 278 32.75 -6.36 -34.82
N LYS A 279 32.27 -6.17 -36.06
CA LYS A 279 31.99 -7.29 -36.95
C LYS A 279 33.28 -7.69 -37.65
N SER A 280 33.90 -8.77 -37.17
CA SER A 280 35.05 -9.36 -37.85
C SER A 280 34.54 -10.16 -39.05
N GLY A 281 34.81 -9.70 -40.28
CA GLY A 281 34.13 -10.12 -41.52
C GLY A 281 33.81 -11.62 -41.69
N SER A 282 34.67 -12.55 -41.24
CA SER A 282 34.43 -14.01 -41.25
C SER A 282 34.74 -14.72 -39.91
N GLY A 283 34.93 -13.97 -38.84
CA GLY A 283 35.29 -14.48 -37.51
C GLY A 283 34.20 -14.24 -36.46
N PRO A 284 34.36 -14.77 -35.24
CA PRO A 284 33.45 -14.44 -34.13
C PRO A 284 33.47 -12.94 -33.85
N GLU A 285 32.30 -12.39 -33.51
CA GLU A 285 32.14 -10.98 -33.15
C GLU A 285 33.05 -10.62 -31.98
N LYS A 286 33.75 -9.48 -32.08
CA LYS A 286 34.63 -9.00 -31.03
C LYS A 286 33.88 -7.98 -30.18
N ILE A 287 33.66 -8.31 -28.91
CA ILE A 287 33.00 -7.43 -27.94
C ILE A 287 34.08 -6.81 -27.04
N SER A 288 34.10 -5.47 -26.96
CA SER A 288 35.06 -4.74 -26.10
C SER A 288 34.37 -3.70 -25.24
N LYS A 289 34.83 -3.53 -24.01
CA LYS A 289 34.28 -2.55 -23.07
C LYS A 289 34.73 -1.14 -23.46
N LEU A 290 33.78 -0.25 -23.75
CA LEU A 290 34.06 1.11 -24.18
C LEU A 290 34.03 2.11 -23.02
N LYS A 291 32.97 2.06 -22.21
CA LYS A 291 32.71 3.05 -21.15
C LYS A 291 31.93 2.44 -19.99
N VAL A 292 32.19 2.92 -18.78
CA VAL A 292 31.37 2.68 -17.57
C VAL A 292 30.87 4.02 -17.06
N GLN A 293 29.60 4.07 -16.68
CA GLN A 293 28.99 5.25 -16.09
C GLN A 293 28.26 4.85 -14.81
N PRO A 294 28.95 4.89 -13.65
CA PRO A 294 28.38 4.39 -12.40
C PRO A 294 27.28 5.29 -11.84
N SER A 295 27.41 6.61 -12.00
CA SER A 295 26.48 7.59 -11.44
C SER A 295 25.32 7.98 -12.36
N MET A 296 25.07 7.21 -13.43
CA MET A 296 24.03 7.56 -14.42
C MET A 296 22.62 7.23 -13.95
N VAL A 297 22.46 6.14 -13.21
CA VAL A 297 21.16 5.58 -12.79
C VAL A 297 20.74 6.13 -11.42
N GLY A 298 19.43 6.15 -11.18
CA GLY A 298 18.91 6.40 -9.83
C GLY A 298 19.05 7.85 -9.37
N ARG A 299 18.56 8.80 -10.17
CA ARG A 299 18.75 10.25 -9.91
C ARG A 299 17.48 10.89 -9.40
N ASN A 300 17.63 11.88 -8.53
CA ASN A 300 16.54 12.72 -8.02
C ASN A 300 15.33 11.90 -7.55
N ILE A 301 15.56 10.83 -6.78
CA ILE A 301 14.48 9.97 -6.31
C ILE A 301 13.56 10.83 -5.43
N SER A 302 12.31 10.97 -5.84
CA SER A 302 11.43 12.03 -5.38
C SER A 302 10.11 11.48 -4.83
N THR A 303 9.59 12.14 -3.81
CA THR A 303 8.23 11.95 -3.32
C THR A 303 7.58 13.28 -2.94
N LYS A 304 6.28 13.27 -2.64
CA LYS A 304 5.57 14.45 -2.15
C LYS A 304 5.90 14.67 -0.68
N ALA A 305 6.31 15.89 -0.32
CA ALA A 305 6.59 16.24 1.07
C ALA A 305 5.32 16.13 1.95
N PRO A 306 5.43 15.63 3.20
CA PRO A 306 4.31 15.59 4.13
C PRO A 306 3.67 16.97 4.34
N GLY A 307 2.36 17.06 4.15
CA GLY A 307 1.59 18.29 4.38
C GLY A 307 1.84 19.44 3.40
N LYS A 308 2.64 19.25 2.34
CA LYS A 308 2.98 20.30 1.37
C LYS A 308 2.92 19.78 -0.07
N ASP A 309 2.67 20.65 -1.03
CA ASP A 309 2.70 20.32 -2.46
C ASP A 309 4.09 20.59 -3.07
N THR A 310 5.12 20.31 -2.28
CA THR A 310 6.53 20.47 -2.68
C THR A 310 7.18 19.09 -2.83
N ARG A 311 8.15 19.00 -3.74
CA ARG A 311 9.00 17.82 -3.91
C ARG A 311 9.90 17.64 -2.69
N GLU A 312 9.95 16.43 -2.16
CA GLU A 312 10.97 15.96 -1.24
C GLU A 312 11.93 15.04 -1.99
N ASP A 313 13.23 15.36 -1.97
CA ASP A 313 14.26 14.50 -2.53
C ASP A 313 14.69 13.48 -1.48
N ILE A 314 14.51 12.20 -1.80
CA ILE A 314 14.80 11.07 -0.93
C ILE A 314 15.89 10.16 -1.51
N THR A 315 16.69 10.65 -2.46
CA THR A 315 17.78 9.88 -3.09
C THR A 315 18.70 9.26 -2.04
N LEU A 316 19.01 10.01 -0.98
CA LEU A 316 19.87 9.54 0.13
C LEU A 316 19.23 8.48 1.04
N GLN A 317 17.94 8.17 0.86
CA GLN A 317 17.30 7.02 1.52
C GLN A 317 17.54 5.72 0.76
N TYR A 318 17.84 5.80 -0.54
CA TYR A 318 18.04 4.67 -1.44
C TYR A 318 19.52 4.36 -1.71
N LYS A 319 20.39 5.37 -1.65
CA LYS A 319 21.82 5.21 -1.87
C LYS A 319 22.67 6.20 -1.09
N PHE A 320 23.94 5.88 -0.90
CA PHE A 320 24.93 6.81 -0.35
C PHE A 320 25.33 7.86 -1.39
N PRO A 321 25.92 9.00 -0.97
CA PRO A 321 26.53 9.94 -1.90
C PRO A 321 27.57 9.25 -2.79
N GLU A 322 27.56 9.60 -4.08
CA GLU A 322 28.51 9.05 -5.05
C GLU A 322 29.94 9.37 -4.63
N GLY A 323 30.81 8.35 -4.53
CA GLY A 323 32.21 8.49 -4.14
C GLY A 323 32.47 8.41 -2.63
N GLU A 324 31.45 8.22 -1.80
CA GLU A 324 31.61 7.84 -0.39
C GLU A 324 31.30 6.35 -0.22
N GLU A 325 32.26 5.57 0.29
CA GLU A 325 31.99 4.19 0.70
C GLU A 325 31.13 4.21 1.97
N GLY A 326 29.97 3.58 1.92
CA GLY A 326 29.12 3.39 3.10
C GLY A 326 29.88 2.58 4.15
N SER A 327 30.30 3.25 5.23
CA SER A 327 31.03 2.68 6.36
C SER A 327 30.22 1.63 7.12
#